data_AF-A0A7K2XP38-F1
#
_entry.id   AF-A0A7K2XP38-F1
#
_cell.length_a   1.000
_cell.length_b   1.000
_cell.length_c   1.000
_cell.angle_alpha   90.00
_cell.angle_beta   90.00
_cell.angle_gamma   90.00
#
_symmetry.space_group_name_H-M   'P 1'
#
loop_
_entity.id
_entity.type
_entity.pdbx_description
1 polymer ?
#
loop_
_entity_poly.entity_id
_entity_poly.type
_entity_poly.pdbx_seq_one_letter_code
_entity_poly.pdbx_strand_id
1 'polypeptide(L)' 'GGLFTLYGVMVTLAGVTADDADLKKAVGVNINLWTGLGMLALGLFFLVWLKLRPTAPPVPPADRSAS' A
#
# COMPACT_ATOMS: atom_id res chain seq x y z
N GLY A 1 3.44 -3.17 -1.56
CA GLY A 1 2.78 -2.07 -2.30
C GLY A 1 1.38 -2.43 -2.74
N GLY A 2 1.22 -3.43 -3.63
CA GLY A 2 -0.07 -3.76 -4.27
C GLY A 2 -1.24 -3.96 -3.31
N LEU A 3 -1.10 -4.81 -2.28
CA LEU A 3 -2.17 -5.06 -1.30
C LEU A 3 -2.62 -3.78 -0.56
N PHE A 4 -1.67 -2.99 -0.05
CA PHE A 4 -1.95 -1.70 0.60
C PHE A 4 -2.63 -0.71 -0.34
N THR A 5 -2.24 -0.69 -1.61
CA THR A 5 -2.86 0.19 -2.60
C THR A 5 -4.31 -0.22 -2.86
N LEU A 6 -4.57 -1.51 -3.06
CA LEU A 6 -5.92 -2.03 -3.34
C LEU A 6 -6.87 -1.82 -2.15
N TYR A 7 -6.44 -2.19 -0.95
CA TYR A 7 -7.22 -1.95 0.27
C TYR A 7 -7.39 -0.44 0.53
N GLY A 8 -6.35 0.36 0.30
CA GLY A 8 -6.41 1.81 0.45
C GLY A 8 -7.49 2.44 -0.43
N VAL A 9 -7.61 2.04 -1.70
CA VAL A 9 -8.69 2.48 -2.59
C VAL A 9 -10.06 2.12 -2.00
N MET A 10 -10.27 0.88 -1.57
CA MET A 10 -11.56 0.44 -1.02
C MET A 10 -11.95 1.23 0.23
N VAL A 11 -11.02 1.43 1.16
CA VAL A 11 -11.28 2.13 2.42
C VAL A 11 -11.47 3.64 2.19
N THR A 12 -10.71 4.25 1.26
CA THR A 12 -10.93 5.64 0.85
C THR A 12 -12.31 5.83 0.22
N LEU A 13 -12.74 4.92 -0.66
CA LEU A 13 -14.09 4.98 -1.25
C LEU A 13 -15.18 4.86 -0.19
N ALA A 14 -15.04 3.90 0.74
CA ALA A 14 -15.97 3.75 1.86
C ALA A 14 -16.00 5.00 2.76
N GLY A 15 -14.87 5.70 2.89
CA GLY A 15 -14.80 7.00 3.55
C GLY A 15 -15.54 8.10 2.78
N VAL A 16 -15.31 8.23 1.47
CA VAL A 16 -15.96 9.25 0.62
C VAL A 16 -17.47 9.05 0.55
N THR A 17 -17.95 7.80 0.53
CA THR A 17 -19.38 7.47 0.46
C THR A 17 -20.05 7.37 1.84
N ALA A 18 -19.35 7.72 2.93
CA ALA A 18 -19.92 7.68 4.27
C ALA A 18 -20.97 8.80 4.44
N ASP A 19 -22.13 8.45 4.97
CA ASP A 19 -23.25 9.37 5.16
C ASP A 19 -23.08 10.24 6.43
N ASP A 20 -23.77 11.38 6.50
CA ASP A 20 -23.64 12.34 7.61
C ASP A 20 -24.01 11.75 8.99
N ALA A 21 -24.85 10.70 8.99
CA ALA A 21 -25.21 9.96 10.20
C ALA A 21 -24.03 9.16 10.80
N ASP A 22 -23.08 8.71 9.97
CA ASP A 22 -21.87 8.01 10.40
C ASP A 22 -20.78 8.99 10.84
N LEU A 23 -20.68 10.17 10.20
CA LEU A 23 -19.79 11.25 10.61
C LEU A 23 -20.13 11.82 12.00
N LYS A 24 -21.43 11.86 12.36
CA LYS A 24 -21.89 12.30 13.68
C LYS A 24 -21.49 11.39 14.85
N LYS A 25 -21.28 10.09 14.60
CA LYS A 25 -20.79 9.15 15.64
C LYS A 25 -19.28 9.19 15.83
N ALA A 26 -18.54 9.70 14.84
CA ALA A 26 -17.09 9.68 14.80
C ALA A 26 -16.46 11.06 15.06
N VAL A 27 -16.89 11.83 16.07
CA VAL A 27 -16.25 13.11 16.45
C VAL A 27 -16.02 14.08 15.25
N GLY A 28 -16.80 13.95 14.16
CA GLY A 28 -16.61 14.72 12.91
C GLY A 28 -15.43 14.30 12.02
N VAL A 29 -14.73 13.19 12.30
CA VAL A 29 -13.58 12.72 11.52
C VAL A 29 -13.87 11.36 10.87
N ASN A 30 -13.71 11.29 9.55
CA ASN A 30 -13.89 10.06 8.79
C ASN A 30 -12.64 9.16 8.87
N ILE A 31 -12.66 8.18 9.77
CA ILE A 31 -11.50 7.30 10.00
C ILE A 31 -11.17 6.41 8.79
N ASN A 32 -12.19 5.99 8.03
CA ASN A 32 -11.99 5.24 6.80
C ASN A 32 -11.24 6.09 5.77
N LEU A 33 -11.64 7.36 5.60
CA LEU A 33 -10.96 8.26 4.67
C LEU A 33 -9.48 8.43 4.99
N TRP A 34 -9.15 8.76 6.24
CA TRP A 34 -7.76 8.95 6.68
C TRP A 34 -6.94 7.65 6.61
N THR A 35 -7.53 6.53 7.03
CA THR A 35 -6.88 5.21 6.96
C THR A 35 -6.60 4.82 5.51
N GLY A 36 -7.59 4.97 4.63
CA GLY A 36 -7.45 4.69 3.21
C GLY A 36 -6.38 5.57 2.54
N LEU A 37 -6.37 6.87 2.84
CA LEU A 37 -5.33 7.79 2.34
C LEU A 37 -3.93 7.39 2.83
N GLY A 38 -3.79 6.99 4.10
CA GLY A 38 -2.54 6.48 4.65
C GLY A 38 -2.07 5.20 3.96
N MET A 39 -2.98 4.25 3.73
CA MET A 39 -2.70 3.00 3.01
C MET A 39 -2.31 3.25 1.55
N LEU A 40 -2.94 4.22 0.87
CA LEU A 40 -2.59 4.63 -0.49
C LEU A 40 -1.18 5.23 -0.54
N ALA A 41 -0.87 6.17 0.36
CA ALA A 41 0.45 6.78 0.44
C ALA A 41 1.55 5.73 0.66
N LEU A 42 1.35 4.81 1.61
CA LEU A 42 2.29 3.72 1.90
C LEU A 42 2.39 2.70 0.75
N GLY A 43 1.26 2.37 0.12
CA GLY A 43 1.19 1.48 -1.02
C GLY A 43 1.98 2.00 -2.20
N LEU A 44 1.75 3.26 -2.58
CA LEU A 44 2.48 3.96 -3.63
C LEU A 44 3.96 4.11 -3.29
N PHE A 45 4.28 4.46 -2.03
CA PHE A 45 5.67 4.51 -1.56
C PHE A 45 6.40 3.18 -1.82
N PHE A 46 5.81 2.04 -1.46
CA PHE A 46 6.44 0.74 -1.71
C PHE A 46 6.56 0.40 -3.19
N LEU A 47 5.61 0.82 -4.04
CA LEU A 47 5.69 0.61 -5.49
C LEU A 47 6.80 1.45 -6.12
N VAL A 48 6.90 2.72 -5.72
CA VAL A 48 8.01 3.61 -6.12
C VAL A 48 9.34 3.07 -5.63
N TRP A 49 9.40 2.61 -4.38
CA TRP A 49 10.60 1.99 -3.82
C TRP A 49 11.04 0.75 -4.59
N LEU A 50 10.12 -0.17 -4.89
CA LEU A 50 10.39 -1.37 -5.70
C LEU A 50 10.97 -1.00 -7.07
N LYS A 51 10.43 0.06 -7.70
CA LYS A 51 10.92 0.57 -8.98
C LYS A 51 12.32 1.17 -8.87
N LEU A 52 12.63 1.87 -7.77
CA LEU A 52 13.93 2.51 -7.53
C LEU A 52 15.00 1.54 -7.01
N ARG A 53 14.62 0.43 -6.37
CA ARG A 53 15.51 -0.54 -5.73
C ARG A 53 15.21 -1.97 -6.19
N PRO A 54 15.40 -2.29 -7.48
CA PRO A 54 15.27 -3.65 -7.97
C PRO A 54 16.31 -4.58 -7.32
N THR A 55 15.90 -5.80 -6.96
CA THR A 55 16.79 -6.83 -6.42
C THR A 55 17.74 -7.34 -7.50
N ALA A 56 19.04 -7.43 -7.19
CA ALA A 56 20.02 -8.02 -8.09
C ALA A 56 19.68 -9.50 -8.36
N PRO A 57 19.89 -10.00 -9.60
CA PRO A 57 19.71 -11.40 -9.89
C PRO A 57 20.67 -12.28 -9.06
N PRO A 58 20.30 -13.52 -8.73
CA PRO A 58 21.20 -14.45 -8.06
C PRO A 58 22.45 -14.70 -8.90
N VAL A 59 23.63 -14.73 -8.26
CA VAL A 59 24.87 -15.11 -8.93
C VAL A 59 24.82 -16.62 -9.21
N PRO A 60 25.04 -17.07 -10.46
CA PRO A 60 25.10 -18.49 -10.78
C PRO A 60 26.13 -19.22 -9.90
N PRO A 61 25.88 -20.49 -9.49
CA PRO A 61 26.85 -21.24 -8.72
C PRO A 61 28.17 -21.36 -9.47
N ALA A 62 29.28 -21.06 -8.80
CA ALA A 62 30.61 -21.27 -9.37
C ALA A 62 30.78 -22.74 -9.72
N ASP A 63 31.03 -23.00 -11.00
CA ASP A 63 31.36 -24.32 -11.53
C ASP A 63 32.57 -24.88 -10.78
N ARG A 64 32.32 -25.93 -9.97
CA ARG A 64 33.33 -26.68 -9.21
C ARG A 64 33.79 -27.95 -9.94
N SER A 65 33.62 -28.05 -11.26
CA SER A 65 33.99 -29.22 -12.06
C SER A 65 35.43 -29.24 -12.57
N ALA A 66 36.25 -28.23 -12.23
CA ALA A 66 37.69 -28.21 -12.51
C ALA A 66 38.51 -28.44 -11.23
N SER A 67 38.56 -29.69 -10.76
CA SER A 67 39.59 -30.17 -9.83
C SER A 67 39.93 -31.62 -10.10
#